data_AF-A0A292PHQ6-F1
#
_entry.id   AF-A0A292PHQ6-F1
#
_cell.length_a   1.000
_cell.length_b   1.000
_cell.length_c   1.000
_cell.angle_alpha   90.00
_cell.angle_beta   90.00
_cell.angle_gamma   90.00
#
_symmetry.space_group_name_H-M   'P 1'
#
loop_
_entity.id
_entity.type
_entity.pdbx_description
1 polymer ?
#
loop_
_entity_poly.entity_id
_entity_poly.type
_entity_poly.pdbx_seq_one_letter_code
_entity_poly.pdbx_strand_id
1 'polypeptide(L)'
;MALCAGREAYHSLQLLELGRGIIMGFTIDPRSEFSELGKDHRFERPDQAQNRVGSRHWDAVKEMDVILDRIRTFPGYCGFLLPPPLEDLMKLAENGPLVVFNCTPHRSDAIIVTTSGITSLELQKL
;
A
#
# COMPACT_ATOMS: atom_id res chain seq x y z
N MET A 1 12.65 -3.97 -5.89
CA MET A 1 11.83 -4.60 -4.84
C MET A 1 12.59 -4.59 -3.52
N ALA A 2 11.90 -4.63 -2.37
CA ALA A 2 12.53 -4.64 -1.05
C ALA A 2 13.53 -5.81 -0.87
N LEU A 3 13.23 -6.99 -1.43
CA LEU A 3 14.17 -8.12 -1.50
C LEU A 3 15.47 -7.78 -2.26
N CYS A 4 15.40 -7.02 -3.37
CA CYS A 4 16.60 -6.55 -4.07
C CYS A 4 17.45 -5.59 -3.23
N ALA A 5 16.84 -4.93 -2.24
CA ALA A 5 17.53 -4.03 -1.31
C ALA A 5 18.04 -4.76 -0.05
N GLY A 6 18.09 -6.10 -0.08
CA GLY A 6 18.55 -6.92 1.04
C GLY A 6 17.60 -6.94 2.24
N ARG A 7 16.34 -6.53 2.06
CA ARG A 7 15.33 -6.61 3.13
C ARG A 7 14.79 -8.02 3.26
N GLU A 8 14.33 -8.35 4.45
CA GLU A 8 13.73 -9.65 4.75
C GLU A 8 12.38 -9.88 4.04
N ALA A 9 11.98 -11.14 3.94
CA ALA A 9 10.75 -11.56 3.28
C ALA A 9 9.50 -10.96 3.95
N TYR A 10 9.47 -10.89 5.29
CA TYR A 10 8.36 -10.28 6.03
C TYR A 10 8.19 -8.81 5.67
N HIS A 11 9.27 -8.02 5.64
CA HIS A 11 9.20 -6.61 5.28
C HIS A 11 8.72 -6.40 3.83
N SER A 12 9.11 -7.28 2.93
CA SER A 12 8.61 -7.27 1.54
C SER A 12 7.12 -7.58 1.47
N LEU A 13 6.64 -8.53 2.28
CA LEU A 13 5.22 -8.86 2.38
C LEU A 13 4.42 -7.67 2.96
N GLN A 14 4.90 -7.04 4.03
CA GLN A 14 4.26 -5.84 4.60
C GLN A 14 4.03 -4.74 3.55
N LEU A 15 5.01 -4.51 2.67
CA LEU A 15 4.89 -3.51 1.59
C LEU A 15 3.85 -3.90 0.54
N LEU A 16 3.74 -5.18 0.20
CA LEU A 16 2.71 -5.69 -0.72
C LEU A 16 1.31 -5.56 -0.11
N GLU A 17 1.17 -5.88 1.18
CA GLU A 17 -0.08 -5.75 1.93
C GLU A 17 -0.53 -4.28 2.03
N LEU A 18 0.42 -3.35 2.24
CA LEU A 18 0.14 -1.91 2.26
C LEU A 18 -0.29 -1.39 0.88
N GLY A 19 0.36 -1.87 -0.19
CA GLY A 19 -0.01 -1.53 -1.56
C GLY A 19 -1.45 -1.91 -1.90
N ARG A 20 -1.98 -3.01 -1.36
CA ARG A 20 -3.39 -3.41 -1.53
C ARG A 20 -4.35 -2.42 -0.87
N GLY A 21 -4.01 -1.87 0.30
CA GLY A 21 -4.81 -0.83 0.96
C GLY A 21 -4.92 0.45 0.12
N ILE A 22 -3.83 0.85 -0.53
CA ILE A 22 -3.78 2.00 -1.43
C ILE A 22 -4.60 1.74 -2.71
N ILE A 23 -4.38 0.60 -3.37
CA ILE A 23 -5.08 0.23 -4.61
C ILE A 23 -6.58 0.09 -4.35
N MET A 24 -6.98 -0.55 -3.25
CA MET A 24 -8.38 -0.68 -2.87
C MET A 24 -9.00 0.68 -2.53
N GLY A 25 -8.23 1.61 -1.95
CA GLY A 25 -8.62 3.01 -1.79
C GLY A 25 -8.95 3.70 -3.13
N PHE A 26 -8.12 3.51 -4.16
CA PHE A 26 -8.41 4.01 -5.51
C PHE A 26 -9.58 3.27 -6.20
N THR A 27 -9.80 2.00 -5.88
CA THR A 27 -10.88 1.19 -6.49
C THR A 27 -12.23 1.45 -5.83
N ILE A 28 -12.23 1.85 -4.54
CA ILE A 28 -13.42 2.24 -3.76
C ILE A 28 -13.76 3.72 -3.95
N ASP A 29 -12.92 4.51 -4.64
CA ASP A 29 -13.22 5.90 -4.96
C ASP A 29 -13.94 6.03 -6.32
N PRO A 30 -15.28 6.14 -6.38
CA PRO A 30 -15.95 6.57 -7.59
C PRO A 30 -15.91 8.10 -7.76
N ARG A 31 -15.23 8.88 -6.89
CA ARG A 31 -15.32 10.36 -6.91
C ARG A 31 -14.28 11.06 -7.78
N SER A 32 -13.88 10.44 -8.87
CA SER A 32 -13.32 11.16 -10.01
C SER A 32 -14.05 10.85 -11.30
N GLU A 33 -15.39 10.73 -11.27
CA GLU A 33 -16.17 11.31 -12.35
C GLU A 33 -15.98 12.83 -12.28
N PHE A 34 -14.99 13.33 -13.03
CA PHE A 34 -14.85 14.73 -13.38
C PHE A 34 -16.09 15.15 -14.20
N SER A 35 -17.21 15.36 -13.51
CA SER A 35 -18.37 16.00 -14.09
C SER A 35 -18.28 17.50 -13.83
N GLU A 36 -17.96 18.19 -14.93
CA GLU A 36 -18.14 19.62 -15.19
C GLU A 36 -17.44 20.65 -14.31
N LEU A 37 -16.46 21.33 -14.93
CA LEU A 37 -16.45 22.79 -15.00
C LEU A 37 -15.57 23.23 -16.16
N GLY A 38 -16.19 23.40 -17.33
CA GLY A 38 -15.69 24.38 -18.28
C GLY A 38 -15.94 25.77 -17.71
N LYS A 39 -14.89 26.58 -17.56
CA LYS A 39 -14.81 27.98 -18.02
C LYS A 39 -13.54 28.65 -17.51
N ASP A 40 -12.77 29.11 -18.49
CA ASP A 40 -11.80 30.21 -18.44
C ASP A 40 -10.72 30.12 -17.34
N HIS A 41 -9.55 29.59 -17.70
CA HIS A 41 -8.33 29.75 -16.91
C HIS A 41 -7.30 30.51 -17.76
N ARG A 42 -7.31 31.83 -17.60
CA ARG A 42 -6.18 32.72 -17.82
C ARG A 42 -4.92 31.99 -17.34
N PHE A 43 -3.93 31.82 -18.22
CA PHE A 43 -2.65 31.17 -17.97
C PHE A 43 -2.00 31.68 -16.66
N GLU A 44 -2.20 30.95 -15.56
CA GLU A 44 -1.40 31.12 -14.34
C GLU A 44 -0.07 30.41 -14.55
N ARG A 45 1.02 31.03 -14.09
CA ARG A 45 2.37 30.49 -14.28
C ARG A 45 2.47 29.12 -13.58
N PRO A 46 3.04 28.09 -14.25
CA PRO A 46 3.02 26.70 -13.75
C PRO A 46 3.63 26.52 -12.36
N ASP A 47 4.59 27.35 -11.99
CA ASP A 47 5.32 27.33 -10.71
C ASP A 47 4.42 27.62 -9.49
N GLN A 48 3.42 28.48 -9.63
CA GLN A 48 2.51 28.86 -8.54
C GLN A 48 1.36 27.86 -8.38
N ALA A 49 0.88 27.29 -9.49
CA ALA A 49 -0.12 26.22 -9.48
C ALA A 49 0.47 24.93 -8.87
N GLN A 50 1.71 24.56 -9.24
CA GLN A 50 2.38 23.36 -8.69
C GLN A 50 2.55 23.44 -7.17
N ASN A 51 2.95 24.60 -6.64
CA ASN A 51 3.13 24.81 -5.20
C ASN A 51 1.82 24.75 -4.42
N ARG A 52 0.72 25.27 -4.99
CA ARG A 52 -0.61 25.20 -4.35
C ARG A 52 -1.18 23.79 -4.34
N VAL A 53 -1.05 23.06 -5.45
CA VAL A 53 -1.48 21.66 -5.54
C VAL A 53 -0.65 20.79 -4.59
N GLY A 54 0.67 20.99 -4.55
CA GLY A 54 1.56 20.33 -3.60
C GLY A 54 1.17 20.61 -2.15
N SER A 55 0.94 21.88 -1.79
CA SER A 55 0.52 22.25 -0.42
C SER A 55 -0.79 21.57 -0.01
N ARG A 56 -1.82 21.63 -0.86
CA ARG A 56 -3.14 21.03 -0.55
C ARG A 56 -3.06 19.52 -0.42
N HIS A 57 -2.22 18.87 -1.24
CA HIS A 57 -1.98 17.44 -1.12
C HIS A 57 -1.34 17.08 0.22
N TRP A 58 -0.33 17.84 0.67
CA TRP A 58 0.30 17.61 1.98
C TRP A 58 -0.64 17.87 3.15
N ASP A 59 -1.52 18.85 3.05
CA ASP A 59 -2.54 19.12 4.07
C ASP A 59 -3.55 17.97 4.17
N ALA A 60 -4.01 17.44 3.03
CA ALA A 60 -4.89 16.26 2.98
C ALA A 60 -4.23 14.99 3.56
N VAL A 61 -2.93 14.79 3.31
CA VAL A 61 -2.18 13.67 3.89
C VAL A 61 -2.14 13.77 5.43
N LYS A 62 -1.89 14.97 5.97
CA LYS A 62 -1.89 15.18 7.43
C LYS A 62 -3.28 14.96 8.04
N GLU A 63 -4.33 15.42 7.36
CA GLU A 63 -5.71 15.20 7.82
C GLU A 63 -6.06 13.71 7.81
N MET A 64 -5.62 12.98 6.78
CA MET A 64 -5.75 11.52 6.71
C MET A 64 -5.05 10.85 7.90
N ASP A 65 -3.80 11.21 8.21
CA ASP A 65 -3.07 10.61 9.35
C ASP A 65 -3.86 10.78 10.67
N VAL A 66 -4.43 11.96 10.91
CA VAL A 66 -5.26 12.23 12.10
C VAL A 66 -6.51 11.34 12.13
N ILE A 67 -7.18 11.15 10.98
CA ILE A 67 -8.36 10.29 10.88
C ILE A 67 -7.98 8.82 11.12
N LEU A 68 -6.87 8.35 10.54
CA LEU A 68 -6.39 6.99 10.71
C LEU A 68 -6.04 6.70 12.17
N ASP A 69 -5.35 7.61 12.84
CA ASP A 69 -5.03 7.46 14.26
C ASP A 69 -6.30 7.41 15.11
N ARG A 70 -7.30 8.23 14.81
CA ARG A 70 -8.60 8.18 15.49
C ARG A 70 -9.30 6.83 15.26
N ILE A 71 -9.35 6.31 14.04
CA ILE A 71 -9.97 5.01 13.74
C ILE A 71 -9.31 3.90 14.56
N ARG A 72 -7.98 3.93 14.66
CA ARG A 72 -7.20 2.94 15.42
C ARG A 72 -7.47 2.95 16.92
N THR A 73 -8.09 3.99 17.47
CA THR A 73 -8.52 4.01 18.88
C THR A 73 -9.76 3.17 19.15
N PHE A 74 -10.56 2.82 18.13
CA PHE A 74 -11.76 2.01 18.32
C PHE A 74 -11.41 0.55 18.62
N PRO A 75 -12.14 -0.14 19.52
CA PRO A 75 -11.94 -1.55 19.79
C PRO A 75 -12.01 -2.39 18.51
N GLY A 76 -11.00 -3.23 18.27
CA GLY A 76 -10.90 -4.07 17.07
C GLY A 76 -10.30 -3.39 15.83
N TYR A 77 -10.00 -2.10 15.88
CA TYR A 77 -9.45 -1.33 14.73
C TYR A 77 -8.00 -0.87 14.93
N CYS A 78 -7.30 -1.32 15.97
CA CYS A 78 -5.91 -0.91 16.26
C CYS A 78 -4.94 -1.14 15.08
N GLY A 79 -5.20 -2.14 14.23
CA GLY A 79 -4.44 -2.44 13.01
C GLY A 79 -5.01 -1.85 11.72
N PHE A 80 -5.97 -0.92 11.77
CA PHE A 80 -6.66 -0.43 10.57
C PHE A 80 -5.67 0.19 9.57
N LEU A 81 -5.72 -0.32 8.32
CA LEU A 81 -4.81 0.01 7.21
C LEU A 81 -3.31 -0.12 7.57
N LEU A 82 -2.97 -0.95 8.54
CA LEU A 82 -1.61 -1.39 8.82
C LEU A 82 -1.42 -2.82 8.32
N PRO A 83 -0.20 -3.21 7.92
CA PRO A 83 0.07 -4.61 7.63
C PRO A 83 -0.18 -5.46 8.89
N PRO A 84 -0.73 -6.67 8.75
CA PRO A 84 -0.95 -7.56 9.89
C PRO A 84 0.39 -7.90 10.58
N PRO A 85 0.36 -8.13 11.90
CA PRO A 85 1.55 -8.58 12.62
C PRO A 85 1.98 -9.96 12.11
N LEU A 86 3.28 -10.25 12.28
CA LEU A 86 3.91 -11.49 11.79
C LEU A 86 3.14 -12.74 12.26
N GLU A 87 2.78 -12.77 13.54
CA GLU A 87 2.08 -13.88 14.18
C GLU A 87 0.72 -14.16 13.53
N ASP A 88 -0.03 -13.12 13.15
CA ASP A 88 -1.33 -13.30 12.53
C ASP A 88 -1.21 -13.84 11.10
N LEU A 89 -0.18 -13.41 10.36
CA LEU A 89 0.12 -14.00 9.05
C LEU A 89 0.51 -15.48 9.15
N MET A 90 1.30 -15.83 10.17
CA MET A 90 1.72 -17.22 10.40
C MET A 90 0.55 -18.10 10.85
N LYS A 91 -0.38 -17.58 11.66
CA LYS A 91 -1.64 -18.28 12.01
C LYS A 91 -2.49 -18.60 10.80
N LEU A 92 -2.55 -17.70 9.81
CA LEU A 92 -3.30 -17.97 8.57
C LEU A 92 -2.73 -19.18 7.80
N ALA A 93 -1.45 -19.52 8.01
CA ALA A 93 -0.81 -20.67 7.41
C ALA A 93 -1.05 -22.01 8.15
N GLU A 94 -1.86 -22.04 9.22
CA GLU A 94 -2.19 -23.26 9.98
C GLU A 94 -2.84 -24.34 9.10
N ASN A 95 -3.70 -23.92 8.17
CA ASN A 95 -4.38 -24.84 7.25
C ASN A 95 -3.58 -25.11 5.96
N GLY A 96 -2.37 -24.56 5.86
CA GLY A 96 -1.49 -24.73 4.71
C GLY A 96 -0.68 -23.47 4.39
N PRO A 97 0.50 -23.59 3.75
CA PRO A 97 1.33 -22.44 3.42
C PRO A 97 0.62 -21.42 2.52
N LEU A 98 0.82 -20.13 2.81
CA LEU A 98 0.43 -19.05 1.89
C LEU A 98 1.63 -18.70 1.00
N VAL A 99 1.39 -18.58 -0.30
CA VAL A 99 2.43 -18.20 -1.26
C VAL A 99 1.99 -16.96 -2.01
N VAL A 100 2.77 -15.89 -1.89
CA VAL A 100 2.56 -14.61 -2.59
C VAL A 100 3.59 -14.49 -3.70
N PHE A 101 3.11 -14.30 -4.92
CA PHE A 101 3.97 -14.08 -6.08
C PHE A 101 4.09 -12.60 -6.38
N ASN A 102 5.31 -12.09 -6.39
CA ASN A 102 5.61 -10.74 -6.84
C ASN A 102 6.41 -10.83 -8.14
N CYS A 103 5.71 -10.71 -9.28
CA CYS A 103 6.29 -10.93 -10.60
C CYS A 103 6.52 -9.61 -11.32
N THR A 104 7.75 -9.36 -11.76
CA THR A 104 8.08 -8.28 -12.70
C THR A 104 8.94 -8.82 -13.84
N PRO A 105 9.00 -8.12 -14.99
CA PRO A 105 9.86 -8.53 -16.10
C PRO A 105 11.35 -8.67 -15.73
N HIS A 106 11.79 -7.96 -14.69
CA HIS A 106 13.19 -7.94 -14.29
C HIS A 106 13.56 -9.02 -13.27
N ARG A 107 12.66 -9.29 -12.31
CA ARG A 107 12.82 -10.28 -11.23
C ARG A 107 11.44 -10.72 -10.73
N SER A 108 11.33 -11.98 -10.36
CA SER A 108 10.13 -12.55 -9.76
C SER A 108 10.50 -13.26 -8.47
N ASP A 109 9.71 -13.07 -7.42
CA ASP A 109 9.93 -13.70 -6.11
C ASP A 109 8.62 -14.35 -5.63
N ALA A 110 8.74 -15.53 -5.01
CA ALA A 110 7.69 -16.13 -4.19
C ALA A 110 8.00 -15.88 -2.72
N ILE A 111 7.10 -15.22 -2.01
CA ILE A 111 7.14 -15.12 -0.55
C ILE A 111 6.29 -16.24 0.02
N ILE A 112 6.89 -17.08 0.86
CA ILE A 112 6.28 -18.27 1.43
C ILE A 112 6.07 -18.03 2.92
N VAL A 113 4.82 -18.09 3.37
CA VAL A 113 4.43 -17.97 4.77
C VAL A 113 4.03 -19.36 5.27
N THR A 114 4.69 -19.81 6.33
CA THR A 114 4.36 -21.04 7.06
C THR A 114 4.12 -20.73 8.53
N THR A 115 3.66 -21.72 9.29
CA THR A 115 3.53 -21.62 10.75
C THR A 115 4.87 -21.50 11.47
N SER A 116 6.00 -21.77 10.79
CA SER A 116 7.35 -21.68 11.36
C SER A 116 8.12 -20.43 10.93
N GLY A 117 7.66 -19.70 9.91
CA GLY A 117 8.27 -18.45 9.51
C GLY A 117 7.87 -17.98 8.10
N ILE A 118 8.51 -16.88 7.68
CA ILE A 118 8.31 -16.28 6.35
C ILE A 118 9.64 -16.25 5.62
N THR A 119 9.69 -16.86 4.44
CA THR A 119 10.88 -16.92 3.59
C THR A 119 10.57 -16.44 2.18
N SER A 120 11.60 -16.24 1.37
CA SER A 120 11.45 -15.86 -0.03
C SER A 120 12.28 -16.76 -0.94
N LEU A 121 11.74 -17.08 -2.10
CA LEU A 121 12.40 -17.83 -3.17
C LEU A 121 12.41 -16.99 -4.44
N GLU A 122 13.60 -16.73 -4.99
CA GLU A 122 13.72 -16.13 -6.33
C GLU A 122 13.26 -17.14 -7.38
N LEU A 123 12.41 -16.69 -8.30
CA LEU A 123 11.85 -17.52 -9.36
C LEU A 123 12.62 -17.31 -10.66
N GLN A 124 12.86 -18.42 -11.37
CA GLN A 124 13.51 -18.38 -12.67
C GLN A 124 12.64 -17.64 -13.70
N LYS A 125 13.29 -16.89 -14.59
CA LYS A 125 12.63 -16.30 -15.76
C LYS A 125 12.20 -17.43 -16.70
N LEU A 126 10.93 -17.41 -17.11
CA LEU A 126 10.39 -18.23 -18.19
C LEU A 126 10.93 -17.75 -19.54
#